data_AF-A0A8T3Q649-F1
#
_entry.id   AF-A0A8T3Q649-F1
#
_cell.length_a   1.000
_cell.length_b   1.000
_cell.length_c   1.000
_cell.angle_alpha   90.00
_cell.angle_beta   90.00
_cell.angle_gamma   90.00
#
_symmetry.space_group_name_H-M   'P 1'
#
loop_
_entity.id
_entity.type
_entity.pdbx_description
1 polymer ?
#
loop_
_entity_poly.entity_id
_entity_poly.type
_entity_poly.pdbx_seq_one_letter_code
_entity_poly.pdbx_strand_id
1 'polypeptide(L)' 'MPPRQRAVVALFYYEDRPLTEIAELLGCSHSTAKVHLFKARRRLAGLLGADHREGDSVA' A
#
# COMPACT_ATOMS: atom_id res chain seq x y z
N MET A 1 1.36 3.03 9.21
CA MET A 1 1.66 1.93 8.27
C MET A 1 3.15 1.61 8.38
N PRO A 2 3.58 0.33 8.47
CA PRO A 2 5.00 -0.04 8.57
C PRO A 2 5.83 0.47 7.39
N PRO A 3 7.15 0.74 7.56
CA PRO A 3 7.98 1.32 6.51
C PRO A 3 7.99 0.55 5.19
N ARG A 4 8.13 -0.78 5.23
CA ARG A 4 8.12 -1.62 4.02
C ARG A 4 6.79 -1.58 3.26
N GLN A 5 5.66 -1.51 3.97
CA GLN A 5 4.34 -1.38 3.32
C GLN A 5 4.18 0.00 2.65
N ARG A 6 4.79 1.06 3.21
CA ARG A 6 4.83 2.40 2.58
C ARG A 6 5.69 2.41 1.34
N ALA A 7 6.88 1.84 1.43
CA ALA A 7 7.80 1.76 0.30
C ALA A 7 7.17 1.02 -0.89
N VAL A 8 6.52 -0.14 -0.65
CA VAL A 8 5.85 -0.89 -1.71
C VAL A 8 4.73 -0.09 -2.39
N VAL A 9 3.97 0.72 -1.65
CA VAL A 9 2.94 1.58 -2.24
C VAL A 9 3.56 2.70 -3.08
N ALA A 10 4.61 3.35 -2.58
CA ALA A 10 5.31 4.40 -3.31
C ALA A 10 5.85 3.89 -4.64
N LEU A 11 6.65 2.82 -4.57
CA LEU A 11 7.28 2.21 -5.75
C LEU A 11 6.25 1.69 -6.77
N PHE A 12 5.13 1.13 -6.30
CA PHE A 12 4.11 0.55 -7.19
C PHE A 12 3.23 1.61 -7.86
N TYR A 13 2.76 2.61 -7.11
CA TYR A 13 1.74 3.56 -7.61
C TYR A 13 2.29 4.89 -8.07
N TYR A 14 3.42 5.35 -7.53
CA TYR A 14 4.02 6.63 -7.90
C TYR A 14 5.19 6.46 -8.89
N GLU A 15 5.83 5.30 -8.90
CA GLU A 15 6.95 5.00 -9.79
C GLU A 15 6.63 3.90 -10.82
N ASP A 16 5.39 3.39 -10.83
CA ASP A 16 4.90 2.35 -11.75
C ASP A 16 5.81 1.10 -11.86
N ARG A 17 6.55 0.78 -10.79
CA ARG A 17 7.49 -0.35 -10.81
C ARG A 17 6.76 -1.69 -10.69
N PRO A 18 7.19 -2.72 -11.45
CA PRO A 18 6.66 -4.07 -11.30
C PRO A 18 7.06 -4.68 -9.95
N LEU A 19 6.22 -5.58 -9.44
CA LEU A 19 6.44 -6.22 -8.12
C LEU A 19 7.76 -7.01 -8.03
N THR A 20 8.28 -7.51 -9.15
CA THR A 20 9.58 -8.20 -9.22
C THR A 20 10.72 -7.26 -8.87
N GLU A 21 10.77 -6.09 -9.49
CA GLU A 21 11.78 -5.07 -9.22
C GLU A 21 11.64 -4.50 -7.79
N ILE A 22 10.40 -4.29 -7.33
CA ILE A 22 10.15 -3.87 -5.94
C ILE A 22 10.69 -4.90 -4.94
N ALA A 23 10.56 -6.19 -5.23
CA ALA A 23 11.05 -7.24 -4.36
C ALA A 23 12.59 -7.20 -4.26
N GLU A 24 13.27 -7.00 -5.38
CA GLU A 24 14.72 -6.83 -5.46
C GLU A 24 15.18 -5.59 -4.69
N LEU A 25 14.57 -4.42 -4.94
CA LEU A 25 14.88 -3.16 -4.26
C LEU A 25 14.73 -3.25 -2.73
N LEU A 26 13.76 -4.04 -2.26
CA LEU A 26 13.49 -4.20 -0.83
C LEU A 26 14.20 -5.42 -0.20
N GLY A 27 15.00 -6.16 -0.98
CA GLY A 27 15.71 -7.35 -0.54
C GLY A 27 14.78 -8.42 0.02
N CYS A 28 13.65 -8.68 -0.64
CA CYS A 28 12.66 -9.67 -0.21
C CYS A 28 12.16 -10.52 -1.38
N SER A 29 11.43 -11.60 -1.08
CA SER A 29 10.84 -12.42 -2.15
C SER A 29 9.70 -11.69 -2.85
N HIS A 30 9.45 -12.03 -4.12
CA HIS A 30 8.29 -11.53 -4.87
C HIS A 30 6.96 -11.78 -4.13
N SER A 31 6.81 -12.95 -3.51
CA SER A 31 5.65 -13.29 -2.68
C SER A 31 5.52 -12.37 -1.46
N THR A 32 6.64 -12.03 -0.81
CA THR A 32 6.68 -11.09 0.31
C THR A 32 6.27 -9.68 -0.13
N ALA A 33 6.78 -9.20 -1.27
CA ALA A 33 6.39 -7.90 -1.84
C ALA A 33 4.89 -7.84 -2.13
N LYS A 34 4.31 -8.91 -2.71
CA LYS A 34 2.86 -9.04 -2.94
C LYS A 34 2.05 -8.96 -1.64
N VAL A 35 2.49 -9.67 -0.59
CA VAL A 35 1.85 -9.60 0.74
C VAL A 35 1.93 -8.20 1.35
N HIS A 36 3.07 -7.53 1.21
CA HIS A 36 3.22 -6.15 1.67
C HIS A 36 2.29 -5.20 0.93
N LEU A 37 2.18 -5.29 -0.41
CA LEU A 37 1.27 -4.48 -1.19
C LEU A 37 -0.19 -4.71 -0.77
N PHE A 38 -0.60 -5.97 -0.61
CA PHE A 38 -1.95 -6.32 -0.17
C PHE A 38 -2.28 -5.74 1.22
N LYS A 39 -1.38 -5.92 2.20
CA LYS A 39 -1.56 -5.38 3.55
C LYS A 39 -1.58 -3.85 3.55
N ALA A 40 -0.74 -3.23 2.73
CA ALA A 40 -0.69 -1.78 2.58
C ALA A 40 -2.01 -1.22 2.01
N ARG A 41 -2.54 -1.82 0.93
CA ARG A 41 -3.83 -1.46 0.33
C ARG A 41 -4.98 -1.60 1.33
N ARG A 42 -5.04 -2.71 2.08
CA ARG A 42 -6.09 -2.90 3.09
C ARG A 42 -6.02 -1.84 4.19
N ARG A 43 -4.81 -1.45 4.59
CA ARG A 43 -4.63 -0.39 5.57
C ARG A 43 -5.02 0.98 5.01
N LEU A 44 -4.65 1.29 3.77
CA LEU A 44 -5.05 2.52 3.09
C LEU A 44 -6.57 2.61 2.94
N ALA A 45 -7.23 1.54 2.52
CA ALA A 45 -8.69 1.48 2.45
C ALA A 45 -9.34 1.76 3.81
N GLY A 46 -8.79 1.21 4.91
CA GLY A 46 -9.29 1.51 6.25
C GLY A 46 -9.06 2.96 6.69
N LEU A 47 -7.97 3.59 6.27
CA LEU A 47 -7.70 5.00 6.57
C LEU A 47 -8.62 5.92 5.76
N LEU A 48 -8.76 5.67 4.47
CA LEU A 48 -9.65 6.43 3.58
C LEU A 48 -11.13 6.22 3.92
N GLY A 49 -11.51 5.00 4.32
CA GLY A 49 -12.86 4.70 4.80
C GLY A 49 -13.16 5.24 6.20
N ALA A 50 -12.14 5.49 7.03
CA ALA A 50 -12.30 6.26 8.26
C ALA A 50 -12.50 7.75 7.95
N ASP A 51 -11.77 8.28 6.96
CA ASP A 51 -11.90 9.65 6.45
C ASP A 51 -13.29 9.90 5.81
N HIS A 52 -13.87 8.88 5.16
CA HIS A 52 -15.18 8.99 4.51
C HIS A 52 -16.38 8.96 5.49
N ARG A 53 -16.15 8.73 6.80
CA ARG A 53 -17.21 8.84 7.83
C ARG A 53 -17.39 10.26 8.37
N GLU A 54 -16.60 11.22 7.90
CA GLU A 54 -16.73 12.65 8.25
C GLU A 54 -17.59 13.43 7.24
N GLY A 55 -18.00 12.80 6.12
CA GLY A 55 -18.74 13.45 5.02
C GLY A 55 -20.23 13.11 4.93
N ASP A 56 -20.76 12.23 5.78
CA ASP A 56 -22.14 11.72 5.70
C ASP A 56 -23.04 12.27 6.84
N SER A 57 -22.75 13.49 7.28
CA SER A 57 -23.59 14.27 8.18
C SER A 57 -23.83 15.66 7.57
N VAL A 58 -24.74 15.74 6.59
CA VAL A 58 -25.72 16.80 6.33
C VAL A 58 -26.58 16.30 5.15
N ALA A 59 -27.77 15.80 5.46
CA ALA A 59 -29.02 15.92 4.69
C ALA A 59 -30.16 15.29 5.50
#